data_AF-A0A3C0SHS8-F1
#
_entry.id   AF-A0A3C0SHS8-F1
#
_cell.length_a   1.000
_cell.length_b   1.000
_cell.length_c   1.000
_cell.angle_alpha   90.00
_cell.angle_beta   90.00
_cell.angle_gamma   90.00
#
_symmetry.space_group_name_H-M   'P 1'
#
loop_
_entity.id
_entity.type
_entity.pdbx_description
1 polymer ?
#
loop_
_entity_poly.entity_id
_entity_poly.type
_entity_poly.pdbx_seq_one_letter_code
_entity_poly.pdbx_strand_id
1 'polypeptide(L)'
;MRLAVVAKVLSLLCLIVSLFMVFPMAWSLADGSNDLSALLGGMITGLVVSAVLFAAGFKAKARDLGVREAFAVVSLSWVFASVIGGVPYLLNGTVSSFTDAFFEAMSGFTTTGASILTDIQSNPRGILFWRDLTHWLGGMGIIVLSLAILPFLGVGGMQLYKAE
;
A
#
# COMPACT_ATOMS: atom_id res chain seq x y z
N MET A 1 -12.55 -18.22 -10.53
CA MET A 1 -11.66 -17.12 -10.14
C MET A 1 -10.27 -17.71 -9.96
N ARG A 2 -9.27 -17.22 -10.69
CA ARG A 2 -7.90 -17.74 -10.68
C ARG A 2 -7.10 -17.09 -9.56
N LEU A 3 -7.22 -17.62 -8.34
CA LEU A 3 -6.58 -17.06 -7.13
C LEU A 3 -5.06 -16.94 -7.24
N ALA A 4 -4.40 -17.84 -7.97
CA ALA A 4 -2.95 -17.77 -8.17
C ALA A 4 -2.50 -16.52 -8.95
N VAL A 5 -3.30 -16.03 -9.91
CA VAL A 5 -3.01 -14.78 -10.63
C VAL A 5 -3.16 -13.59 -9.69
N VAL A 6 -4.23 -13.58 -8.88
CA VAL A 6 -4.48 -12.53 -7.87
C VAL A 6 -3.33 -12.48 -6.86
N ALA A 7 -2.92 -13.62 -6.31
CA ALA A 7 -1.80 -13.72 -5.38
C ALA A 7 -0.49 -13.19 -5.99
N LYS A 8 -0.22 -13.53 -7.27
CA LYS A 8 0.97 -13.02 -7.97
C LYS A 8 0.98 -11.49 -8.06
N VAL A 9 -0.14 -10.86 -8.39
CA VAL A 9 -0.21 -9.39 -8.48
C VAL A 9 -0.13 -8.75 -7.09
N LEU A 10 -0.83 -9.30 -6.10
CA LEU A 10 -0.77 -8.81 -4.72
C LEU A 10 0.65 -8.93 -4.11
N SER A 11 1.42 -9.95 -4.50
CA SER A 11 2.81 -10.12 -4.03
C SER A 11 3.70 -8.95 -4.46
N LEU A 12 3.52 -8.44 -5.69
CA LEU A 12 4.26 -7.30 -6.19
C LEU A 12 3.88 -6.03 -5.43
N LEU A 13 2.59 -5.83 -5.16
CA LEU A 13 2.15 -4.69 -4.36
C LEU A 13 2.73 -4.74 -2.94
N CYS A 14 2.65 -5.88 -2.26
CA CYS A 14 3.20 -6.05 -0.91
C CYS A 14 4.71 -5.79 -0.90
N LEU A 15 5.41 -6.26 -1.94
CA LEU A 15 6.85 -5.99 -2.12
C LEU A 15 7.11 -4.49 -2.22
N ILE A 16 6.39 -3.79 -3.10
CA ILE A 16 6.55 -2.34 -3.30
C ILE A 16 6.32 -1.59 -1.98
N VAL A 17 5.19 -1.82 -1.31
CA VAL A 17 4.88 -1.17 -0.02
C VAL A 17 6.00 -1.40 1.01
N SER A 18 6.52 -2.63 1.09
CA SER A 18 7.60 -2.97 2.02
C SER A 18 8.91 -2.26 1.68
N LEU A 19 9.27 -2.19 0.40
CA LEU A 19 10.49 -1.51 -0.04
C LEU A 19 10.43 0.01 0.19
N PHE A 20 9.24 0.62 0.10
CA PHE A 20 9.08 2.04 0.40
C PHE A 20 9.34 2.37 1.88
N MET A 21 9.29 1.41 2.81
CA MET A 21 9.68 1.63 4.21
C MET A 21 11.18 1.91 4.36
N VAL A 22 12.01 1.64 3.35
CA VAL A 22 13.44 2.00 3.37
C VAL A 22 13.65 3.52 3.52
N PHE A 23 12.77 4.34 2.94
CA PHE A 23 12.88 5.81 3.03
C PHE A 23 12.69 6.34 4.46
N PRO A 24 11.59 6.04 5.18
CA PRO A 24 11.46 6.46 6.58
C PRO A 24 12.49 5.78 7.49
N MET A 25 12.96 4.56 7.18
CA MET A 25 14.06 3.94 7.93
C MET A 25 15.38 4.72 7.79
N ALA A 26 15.71 5.15 6.57
CA ALA A 26 16.90 5.97 6.34
C ALA A 26 16.81 7.30 7.09
N TRP A 27 15.60 7.88 7.17
CA TRP A 27 15.35 9.09 7.96
C TRP A 27 15.46 8.85 9.46
N SER A 28 14.85 7.78 9.96
CA SER A 28 14.93 7.34 11.37
C SER A 28 16.39 7.16 11.83
N LEU A 29 17.23 6.53 10.97
CA LEU A 29 18.67 6.38 11.21
C LEU A 29 19.41 7.71 11.29
N ALA A 30 19.08 8.67 10.41
CA ALA A 30 19.71 9.99 10.38
C ALA A 30 19.30 10.86 11.58
N ASP A 31 18.05 10.73 12.02
CA ASP A 31 17.47 11.48 13.13
C ASP A 31 17.80 10.86 14.51
N GLY A 32 18.17 9.57 14.54
CA GLY A 32 18.44 8.83 15.78
C GLY A 32 17.18 8.49 16.58
N SER A 33 16.01 8.43 15.92
CA SER A 33 14.73 8.13 16.57
C SER A 33 14.59 6.62 16.86
N ASN A 34 13.79 6.29 17.89
CA ASN A 34 13.60 4.91 18.36
C ASN A 34 12.49 4.13 17.63
N ASP A 35 12.34 4.36 16.32
CA ASP A 35 11.28 3.78 15.47
C ASP A 35 11.82 2.87 14.35
N LEU A 36 13.14 2.77 14.23
CA LEU A 36 13.79 1.92 13.23
C LEU A 36 13.38 0.45 13.33
N SER A 37 13.30 -0.09 14.56
CA SER A 37 12.92 -1.48 14.80
C SER A 37 11.49 -1.78 14.37
N ALA A 38 10.57 -0.83 14.59
CA ALA A 38 9.18 -0.93 14.19
C ALA A 38 9.02 -0.87 12.66
N LEU A 39 9.73 0.06 12.01
CA LEU A 39 9.75 0.16 10.55
C LEU A 39 10.37 -1.08 9.91
N LEU A 40 11.48 -1.60 10.46
CA LEU A 40 12.10 -2.84 10.00
C LEU A 40 11.16 -4.05 10.19
N GLY A 41 10.44 -4.11 11.32
CA GLY A 41 9.42 -5.13 11.55
C GLY A 41 8.29 -5.05 10.52
N GLY A 42 7.81 -3.85 10.20
CA GLY A 42 6.86 -3.63 9.10
C GLY A 42 7.39 -4.09 7.74
N MET A 43 8.64 -3.77 7.42
CA MET A 43 9.29 -4.17 6.18
C MET A 43 9.41 -5.70 6.08
N ILE A 44 9.90 -6.36 7.13
CA ILE A 44 10.06 -7.82 7.17
C ILE A 44 8.70 -8.52 7.05
N THR A 45 7.69 -8.07 7.80
CA THR A 45 6.35 -8.68 7.72
C THR A 45 5.76 -8.56 6.31
N GLY A 46 5.85 -7.39 5.68
CA GLY A 46 5.40 -7.19 4.31
C GLY A 46 6.18 -8.02 3.28
N LEU A 47 7.51 -8.17 3.45
CA LEU A 47 8.34 -9.04 2.60
C LEU A 47 7.97 -10.52 2.76
N VAL A 48 7.68 -10.98 3.97
CA VAL A 48 7.22 -12.35 4.22
C VAL A 48 5.86 -12.59 3.55
N VAL A 49 4.90 -11.67 3.73
CA VAL A 49 3.59 -11.75 3.06
C VAL A 49 3.75 -11.76 1.53
N SER A 50 4.62 -10.89 1.00
CA SER A 50 4.95 -10.84 -0.43
C SER A 50 5.52 -12.18 -0.92
N ALA A 51 6.50 -12.76 -0.21
CA ALA A 51 7.12 -14.03 -0.59
C ALA A 51 6.11 -15.19 -0.58
N VAL A 52 5.22 -15.26 0.42
CA VAL A 52 4.17 -16.27 0.52
C VAL A 52 3.19 -16.16 -0.65
N LEU A 53 2.71 -14.94 -0.96
CA LEU A 53 1.81 -14.71 -2.09
C LEU A 53 2.48 -14.98 -3.44
N PHE A 54 3.77 -14.64 -3.57
CA PHE A 54 4.55 -14.91 -4.76
C PHE A 54 4.68 -16.42 -5.00
N ALA A 55 5.01 -17.18 -3.95
CA ALA A 55 5.08 -18.64 -4.03
C ALA A 55 3.73 -19.26 -4.43
N ALA A 56 2.63 -18.78 -3.85
CA ALA A 56 1.27 -19.23 -4.19
C ALA A 56 0.89 -18.89 -5.65
N GLY A 57 1.42 -17.80 -6.21
CA GLY A 57 1.16 -17.33 -7.56
C GLY A 57 2.23 -17.70 -8.61
N PHE A 58 3.29 -18.41 -8.23
CA PHE A 58 4.53 -18.51 -9.03
C PHE A 58 4.28 -18.94 -10.49
N LYS A 59 3.49 -20.00 -10.68
CA LYS A 59 3.17 -20.59 -11.99
C LYS A 59 2.13 -19.80 -12.81
N ALA A 60 1.46 -18.82 -12.20
CA ALA A 60 0.44 -18.04 -12.88
C ALA A 60 1.05 -17.05 -13.88
N LYS A 61 0.40 -16.85 -15.02
CA LYS A 61 0.80 -15.84 -16.01
C LYS A 61 -0.06 -14.60 -15.83
N ALA A 62 0.54 -13.41 -15.79
CA ALA A 62 -0.21 -12.16 -15.62
C ALA A 62 -1.21 -11.88 -16.75
N ARG A 63 -0.95 -12.43 -17.96
CA ARG A 63 -1.88 -12.37 -19.10
C ARG A 63 -3.22 -13.06 -18.83
N ASP A 64 -3.27 -13.93 -17.82
CA ASP A 64 -4.49 -14.60 -17.38
C ASP A 64 -5.31 -13.72 -16.40
N LEU A 65 -5.03 -12.43 -16.26
CA LEU A 65 -5.85 -11.54 -15.44
C LEU A 65 -7.17 -11.22 -16.15
N GLY A 66 -8.26 -11.84 -15.71
CA GLY A 66 -9.60 -11.51 -16.17
C GLY A 66 -10.23 -10.40 -15.32
N VAL A 67 -11.42 -9.94 -15.73
CA VAL A 67 -12.16 -8.86 -15.04
C VAL A 67 -12.43 -9.19 -13.57
N ARG A 68 -12.86 -10.42 -13.26
CA ARG A 68 -13.12 -10.86 -11.88
C ARG A 68 -11.85 -10.84 -11.02
N GLU A 69 -10.72 -11.26 -11.60
CA GLU A 69 -9.43 -11.21 -10.91
C GLU A 69 -8.97 -9.76 -10.70
N ALA A 70 -9.18 -8.87 -11.67
CA ALA A 70 -8.84 -7.46 -11.54
C ALA A 70 -9.63 -6.77 -10.40
N PHE A 71 -10.95 -6.99 -10.31
CA PHE A 71 -11.74 -6.51 -9.18
C PHE A 71 -11.22 -7.01 -7.83
N ALA A 72 -10.91 -8.31 -7.74
CA ALA A 72 -10.34 -8.89 -6.52
C ALA A 72 -8.98 -8.26 -6.18
N VAL A 73 -8.09 -8.09 -7.17
CA VAL A 73 -6.79 -7.44 -6.98
C VAL A 73 -6.98 -6.04 -6.44
N VAL A 74 -7.81 -5.20 -7.06
CA VAL A 74 -8.01 -3.81 -6.61
C VAL A 74 -8.53 -3.77 -5.18
N SER A 75 -9.59 -4.50 -4.85
CA SER A 75 -10.16 -4.50 -3.50
C SER A 75 -9.17 -5.03 -2.45
N LEU A 76 -8.50 -6.14 -2.72
CA LEU A 76 -7.54 -6.74 -1.78
C LEU A 76 -6.26 -5.92 -1.65
N SER A 77 -5.87 -5.17 -2.68
CA SER A 77 -4.69 -4.31 -2.66
C SER A 77 -4.73 -3.31 -1.52
N TRP A 78 -5.87 -2.62 -1.34
CA TRP A 78 -6.07 -1.67 -0.25
C TRP A 78 -6.01 -2.33 1.12
N VAL A 79 -6.60 -3.53 1.25
CA VAL A 79 -6.59 -4.29 2.51
C VAL A 79 -5.16 -4.73 2.87
N PHE A 80 -4.44 -5.36 1.94
CA PHE A 80 -3.08 -5.83 2.17
C PHE A 80 -2.11 -4.67 2.43
N ALA A 81 -2.21 -3.58 1.67
CA ALA A 81 -1.42 -2.37 1.91
C ALA A 81 -1.63 -1.85 3.33
N SER A 82 -2.89 -1.75 3.78
CA SER A 82 -3.24 -1.19 5.09
C SER A 82 -2.84 -2.12 6.24
N VAL A 83 -2.96 -3.43 6.06
CA VAL A 83 -2.45 -4.40 7.04
C VAL A 83 -0.94 -4.26 7.21
N ILE A 84 -0.17 -4.24 6.12
CA ILE A 84 1.30 -4.11 6.16
C ILE A 84 1.70 -2.73 6.69
N GLY A 85 1.09 -1.67 6.17
CA GLY A 85 1.42 -0.30 6.57
C GLY A 85 1.00 0.07 7.98
N GLY A 86 0.09 -0.69 8.59
CA GLY A 86 -0.27 -0.55 10.00
C GLY A 86 0.75 -1.19 10.96
N VAL A 87 1.55 -2.16 10.50
CA VAL A 87 2.50 -2.88 11.37
C VAL A 87 3.48 -1.95 12.09
N PRO A 88 4.13 -0.95 11.43
CA PRO A 88 5.02 -0.03 12.14
C PRO A 88 4.33 0.73 13.28
N TYR A 89 3.05 1.12 13.13
CA TYR A 89 2.32 1.83 14.18
C TYR A 89 2.10 0.96 15.42
N LEU A 90 1.81 -0.34 15.22
CA LEU A 90 1.65 -1.31 16.31
C LEU A 90 2.97 -1.60 17.01
N LEU A 91 4.02 -1.90 16.23
CA LEU A 91 5.31 -2.28 16.80
C LEU A 91 6.00 -1.12 17.51
N ASN A 92 5.78 0.12 17.05
CA ASN A 92 6.29 1.31 17.73
C ASN A 92 5.48 1.66 18.99
N GLY A 93 4.25 1.16 19.13
CA GLY A 93 3.34 1.54 20.20
C GLY A 93 2.67 2.90 20.00
N THR A 94 2.69 3.45 18.77
CA THR A 94 1.98 4.68 18.40
C THR A 94 0.46 4.52 18.55
N VAL A 95 -0.03 3.29 18.35
CA VAL A 95 -1.43 2.91 18.60
C VAL A 95 -1.49 1.62 19.39
N SER A 96 -2.60 1.43 20.12
CA SER A 96 -2.74 0.35 21.10
C SER A 96 -3.39 -0.92 20.55
N SER A 97 -4.13 -0.84 19.45
CA SER A 97 -4.88 -1.97 18.89
C SER A 97 -4.64 -2.13 17.38
N PHE A 98 -4.75 -3.38 16.91
CA PHE A 98 -4.67 -3.69 15.48
C PHE A 98 -5.66 -2.88 14.65
N THR A 99 -6.87 -2.68 15.16
CA THR A 99 -7.92 -1.92 14.48
C THR A 99 -7.53 -0.46 14.29
N ASP A 100 -6.91 0.16 15.29
CA ASP A 100 -6.43 1.55 15.20
C ASP A 100 -5.30 1.68 14.18
N ALA A 101 -4.37 0.73 14.18
CA ALA A 101 -3.27 0.72 13.21
C ALA A 101 -3.75 0.51 11.78
N PHE A 102 -4.68 -0.43 11.59
CA PHE A 102 -5.31 -0.67 10.30
C PHE A 102 -6.08 0.56 9.84
N PHE A 103 -6.81 1.23 10.74
CA PHE A 103 -7.54 2.46 10.44
C PHE A 103 -6.60 3.58 10.00
N GLU A 104 -5.53 3.85 10.76
CA GLU A 104 -4.56 4.90 10.44
C GLU A 104 -3.88 4.64 9.08
N ALA A 105 -3.47 3.40 8.82
CA ALA A 105 -2.86 3.01 7.55
C ALA A 105 -3.85 3.07 6.38
N MET A 106 -5.08 2.58 6.56
CA MET A 106 -6.14 2.64 5.55
C MET A 106 -6.46 4.09 5.20
N SER A 107 -6.59 4.97 6.21
CA SER A 107 -6.80 6.39 6.00
C SER A 107 -5.68 7.03 5.18
N GLY A 108 -4.42 6.68 5.48
CA GLY A 108 -3.24 7.09 4.72
C GLY A 108 -3.30 6.65 3.26
N PHE A 109 -3.36 5.34 3.00
CA PHE A 109 -3.37 4.82 1.63
C PHE A 109 -4.58 5.25 0.80
N THR A 110 -5.74 5.46 1.43
CA THR A 110 -6.92 5.97 0.71
C THR A 110 -6.91 7.47 0.54
N THR A 111 -5.92 8.16 1.09
CA THR A 111 -5.83 9.63 1.14
C THR A 111 -7.02 10.29 1.85
N THR A 112 -7.67 9.56 2.77
CA THR A 112 -8.80 10.07 3.56
C THR A 112 -8.33 11.13 4.55
N GLY A 113 -7.14 10.95 5.15
CA GLY A 113 -6.56 11.93 6.07
C GLY A 113 -7.24 12.01 7.45
N ALA A 114 -8.14 11.09 7.78
CA ALA A 114 -8.64 10.91 9.14
C ALA A 114 -7.55 10.29 10.02
N SER A 115 -7.45 10.67 11.28
CA SER A 115 -6.43 10.13 12.20
C SER A 115 -7.03 9.79 13.55
N ILE A 116 -6.56 8.67 14.12
CA ILE A 116 -6.85 8.27 15.50
C ILE A 116 -5.84 8.87 16.48
N LEU A 117 -4.72 9.39 15.99
CA LEU A 117 -3.64 9.96 16.78
C LEU A 117 -4.07 11.34 17.31
N THR A 118 -4.10 11.49 18.64
CA THR A 118 -4.49 12.76 19.29
C THR A 118 -3.40 13.82 19.21
N ASP A 119 -2.14 13.42 19.39
CA ASP A 119 -0.97 14.28 19.20
C ASP A 119 -0.04 13.66 18.17
N ILE A 120 -0.26 14.01 16.91
CA ILE A 120 0.53 13.51 15.78
C ILE A 120 2.00 13.88 15.97
N GLN A 121 2.31 15.13 16.32
CA GLN A 121 3.67 15.67 16.32
C GLN A 121 4.57 15.06 17.40
N SER A 122 3.98 14.44 18.44
CA SER A 122 4.71 13.69 19.46
C SER A 122 5.33 12.39 18.97
N ASN A 123 4.94 11.89 17.79
CA ASN A 123 5.42 10.62 17.27
C ASN A 123 6.85 10.71 16.69
N PRO A 124 7.60 9.60 16.69
CA PRO A 124 8.91 9.53 16.04
C PRO A 124 8.87 9.97 14.57
N ARG A 125 9.94 10.63 14.11
CA ARG A 125 9.94 11.26 12.78
C ARG A 125 9.91 10.26 11.63
N GLY A 126 10.47 9.06 11.78
CA GLY A 126 10.34 8.00 10.79
C GLY A 126 8.91 7.48 10.66
N ILE A 127 8.18 7.36 11.77
CA ILE A 127 6.74 7.04 11.78
C ILE A 127 5.93 8.15 11.10
N LEU A 128 6.23 9.42 11.38
CA LEU A 128 5.58 10.55 10.73
C LEU A 128 5.83 10.56 9.22
N PHE A 129 7.07 10.32 8.81
CA PHE A 129 7.41 10.20 7.40
C PHE A 129 6.69 8.99 6.77
N TRP A 130 6.64 7.84 7.42
CA TRP A 130 5.86 6.72 6.92
C TRP A 130 4.38 7.09 6.71
N ARG A 131 3.77 7.79 7.67
CA ARG A 131 2.39 8.29 7.54
C ARG A 131 2.21 9.18 6.32
N ASP A 132 3.08 10.14 6.10
CA ASP A 132 2.99 11.03 4.93
C ASP A 132 3.27 10.27 3.62
N LEU A 133 4.18 9.30 3.64
CA LEU A 133 4.52 8.47 2.50
C LEU A 133 3.35 7.56 2.09
N THR A 134 2.56 7.04 3.04
CA THR A 134 1.34 6.27 2.71
C THR A 134 0.29 7.12 1.98
N HIS A 135 0.13 8.39 2.35
CA HIS A 135 -0.73 9.34 1.61
C HIS A 135 -0.20 9.58 0.19
N TRP A 136 1.11 9.76 0.05
CA TRP A 136 1.72 9.94 -1.27
C TRP A 136 1.55 8.71 -2.16
N LEU A 137 1.82 7.51 -1.63
CA LEU A 137 1.63 6.24 -2.33
C LEU A 137 0.15 6.02 -2.72
N GLY A 138 -0.76 6.34 -1.81
CA GLY A 138 -2.20 6.32 -2.04
C GLY A 138 -2.64 7.23 -3.19
N GLY A 139 -2.18 8.47 -3.17
CA GLY A 139 -2.44 9.47 -4.20
C GLY A 139 -1.93 9.03 -5.58
N MET A 140 -0.73 8.47 -5.65
CA MET A 140 -0.21 7.89 -6.89
C MET A 140 -1.07 6.70 -7.36
N GLY A 141 -1.53 5.85 -6.44
CA GLY A 141 -2.41 4.72 -6.72
C GLY A 141 -3.74 5.14 -7.38
N ILE A 142 -4.42 6.15 -6.84
CA ILE A 142 -5.68 6.62 -7.39
C ILE A 142 -5.52 7.33 -8.73
N ILE A 143 -4.41 8.05 -8.96
CA ILE A 143 -4.10 8.66 -10.27
C ILE A 143 -3.95 7.58 -11.33
N VAL A 144 -3.14 6.56 -11.07
CA VAL A 144 -2.92 5.44 -12.01
C VAL A 144 -4.23 4.70 -12.29
N LEU A 145 -5.03 4.42 -11.25
CA LEU A 145 -6.34 3.80 -11.40
C LEU A 145 -7.28 4.66 -12.26
N SER A 146 -7.33 5.97 -12.00
CA SER A 146 -8.17 6.90 -12.75
C SER A 146 -7.78 6.95 -14.23
N LEU A 147 -6.48 7.04 -14.52
CA LEU A 147 -5.95 7.00 -15.89
C LEU A 147 -6.23 5.66 -16.59
N ALA A 148 -6.21 4.55 -15.87
CA ALA A 148 -6.55 3.23 -16.41
C ALA A 148 -8.05 3.09 -16.72
N ILE A 149 -8.94 3.75 -15.95
CA ILE A 149 -10.40 3.68 -16.11
C ILE A 149 -10.92 4.67 -17.17
N LEU A 150 -10.32 5.88 -17.27
CA LEU A 150 -10.76 6.95 -18.17
C LEU A 150 -11.03 6.53 -19.63
N PRO A 151 -10.20 5.67 -20.27
CA PRO A 151 -10.46 5.18 -21.62
C PRO A 151 -11.79 4.43 -21.76
N PHE A 152 -12.18 3.66 -20.74
CA PHE A 152 -13.42 2.88 -20.73
C PHE A 152 -14.68 3.73 -20.52
N LEU A 153 -14.53 4.91 -19.91
CA LEU A 153 -15.62 5.87 -19.72
C LEU A 153 -15.86 6.78 -20.94
N GLY A 154 -15.13 6.55 -22.05
CA GLY A 154 -15.29 7.31 -23.29
C GLY A 154 -14.72 8.74 -23.26
N VAL A 155 -14.06 9.13 -22.17
CA VAL A 155 -13.55 10.50 -21.94
C VAL A 155 -12.26 10.79 -22.72
N GLY A 156 -11.59 9.78 -23.29
CA GLY A 156 -10.35 9.94 -24.07
C GLY A 156 -10.43 9.57 -25.57
N GLY A 157 -11.50 8.90 -26.02
CA GLY A 157 -11.59 8.35 -27.38
C GLY A 157 -12.38 9.19 -28.39
N MET A 158 -13.25 10.10 -27.93
CA MET A 158 -14.07 10.94 -28.84
C MET A 158 -13.27 11.99 -29.62
N GLN A 159 -12.05 12.33 -29.20
CA GLN A 159 -11.22 13.29 -29.93
C GLN A 159 -10.49 12.67 -31.13
N LEU A 160 -10.13 11.38 -31.06
CA LEU A 160 -9.58 10.66 -32.20
C LEU A 160 -10.66 10.33 -33.24
N TYR A 161 -11.89 10.06 -32.80
CA TYR A 161 -13.03 9.78 -33.70
C TYR A 161 -13.62 11.02 -34.42
N LYS A 162 -13.23 12.24 -34.03
CA LYS A 162 -13.62 13.49 -34.70
C LYS A 162 -12.53 14.07 -35.61
N ALA A 163 -11.32 13.49 -35.56
CA ALA A 163 -10.17 13.90 -36.36
C ALA A 163 -9.98 13.01 -37.59
N GLU A 164 -10.85 12.02 -37.78
CA GLU A 164 -11.03 11.21 -38.99
C GLU A 164 -12.40 11.48 -39.60
#